data_AF-A0A2V9PNH9-F1
#
_entry.id   AF-A0A2V9PNH9-F1
#
_cell.length_a   1.000
_cell.length_b   1.000
_cell.length_c   1.000
_cell.angle_alpha   90.00
_cell.angle_beta   90.00
_cell.angle_gamma   90.00
#
_symmetry.space_group_name_H-M   'P 1'
#
loop_
_entity.id
_entity.type
_entity.pdbx_description
1 polymer ?
#
loop_
_entity_poly.entity_id
_entity_poly.type
_entity_poly.pdbx_seq_one_letter_code
_entity_poly.pdbx_strand_id
1 'polypeptide(L)' 'MDEARKRVIGIMAAILAARKLCQLESTRPSPALHSIIADAVIFAERIMQRIDAEWPSPR' A
#
# COMPACT_ATOMS: atom_id res chain seq x y z
N MET A 1 2.45 7.65 12.83
CA MET A 1 2.59 6.25 12.37
C MET A 1 3.90 5.72 12.90
N ASP A 2 3.88 4.61 13.62
CA ASP A 2 5.11 3.95 14.07
C ASP A 2 5.89 3.38 12.87
N GLU A 3 7.21 3.20 13.02
CA GLU A 3 8.07 2.70 11.94
C GLU A 3 7.74 1.26 11.54
N ALA A 4 7.19 0.44 12.43
CA ALA A 4 6.81 -0.92 12.11
C ALA A 4 5.59 -0.92 11.17
N ARG A 5 4.55 -0.14 11.49
CA ARG A 5 3.34 0.05 10.70
C ARG A 5 3.66 0.63 9.32
N LYS A 6 4.56 1.62 9.23
CA LYS A 6 5.01 2.15 7.93
C LYS A 6 5.65 1.08 7.06
N ARG A 7 6.52 0.24 7.64
CA ARG A 7 7.15 -0.88 6.92
C ARG A 7 6.11 -1.88 6.40
N VAL A 8 5.15 -2.27 7.23
CA VAL A 8 4.13 -3.25 6.82
C VAL A 8 3.23 -2.67 5.72
N ILE A 9 2.80 -1.41 5.85
CA ILE A 9 2.04 -0.72 4.80
C ILE A 9 2.85 -0.63 3.50
N GLY A 10 4.14 -0.31 3.59
CA GLY A 10 5.04 -0.27 2.43
C GLY A 10 5.11 -1.62 1.69
N ILE A 11 5.22 -2.74 2.43
CA ILE A 11 5.24 -4.09 1.85
C ILE A 11 3.91 -4.40 1.18
N MET A 12 2.79 -4.15 1.85
CA MET A 12 1.46 -4.39 1.28
C MET A 12 1.22 -3.55 0.02
N ALA A 13 1.54 -2.25 0.07
CA ALA A 13 1.41 -1.35 -1.05
C ALA A 13 2.28 -1.78 -2.25
N ALA A 14 3.52 -2.23 -2.02
CA ALA A 14 4.38 -2.73 -3.07
C ALA A 14 3.78 -3.96 -3.78
N ILE A 15 3.22 -4.92 -3.03
CA ILE A 15 2.55 -6.10 -3.58
C ILE A 15 1.32 -5.71 -4.40
N LEU A 16 0.49 -4.80 -3.87
CA LEU A 16 -0.72 -4.32 -4.55
C LEU A 16 -0.39 -3.53 -5.83
N ALA A 17 0.66 -2.71 -5.79
CA ALA A 17 1.10 -1.91 -6.91
C ALA A 17 1.75 -2.77 -8.01
N ALA A 18 2.50 -3.82 -7.65
CA ALA A 18 3.27 -4.63 -8.60
C ALA A 18 2.45 -5.13 -9.79
N ARG A 19 1.22 -5.61 -9.56
CA ARG A 19 0.34 -6.09 -10.64
C ARG A 19 -0.04 -4.98 -11.61
N LYS A 20 -0.36 -3.78 -11.09
CA LYS A 20 -0.74 -2.62 -11.90
C LYS A 20 0.47 -2.01 -12.61
N LEU A 21 1.64 -2.00 -11.96
CA LEU A 21 2.89 -1.50 -12.52
C LEU A 21 3.40 -2.40 -13.67
N CYS A 22 3.16 -3.70 -13.62
CA CYS A 22 3.50 -4.62 -14.72
C CYS A 22 2.74 -4.31 -16.02
N GLN A 23 1.59 -3.64 -15.93
CA GLN A 23 0.77 -3.24 -17.09
C GLN A 23 1.20 -1.89 -17.68
N LEU A 24 2.09 -1.16 -17.03
CA LEU A 24 2.63 0.10 -17.54
C LEU A 24 3.76 -0.20 -18.54
N GLU A 25 3.64 0.33 -19.75
CA GLU A 25 4.67 0.23 -20.79
C GLU A 25 5.94 1.03 -20.45
N SER A 26 5.88 1.91 -19.45
CA SER A 26 6.98 2.80 -19.08
C SER A 26 7.03 3.04 -17.57
N THR A 27 8.24 3.06 -17.02
CA THR A 27 8.52 3.42 -15.63
C THR A 27 8.75 4.92 -15.45
N ARG A 28 8.59 5.72 -16.51
CA ARG A 28 8.73 7.18 -16.42
C ARG A 28 7.67 7.77 -15.48
N PRO A 29 8.02 8.82 -14.71
CA PRO A 29 7.05 9.54 -13.91
C PRO A 29 5.86 9.96 -14.77
N SER A 30 4.67 9.47 -14.42
CA SER A 30 3.43 9.74 -15.13
C SER A 30 2.29 9.83 -14.12
N PRO A 31 1.22 10.59 -14.43
CA PRO A 31 0.05 10.64 -13.55
C PRO A 31 -0.49 9.24 -13.21
N ALA A 32 -0.47 8.32 -14.17
CA ALA A 32 -0.87 6.93 -13.97
C ALA A 32 -0.03 6.20 -12.92
N LEU A 33 1.31 6.35 -12.97
CA LEU A 33 2.21 5.79 -11.97
C LEU A 33 1.90 6.34 -10.57
N HIS A 34 1.75 7.66 -10.45
CA HIS A 34 1.44 8.30 -9.17
C HIS A 34 0.09 7.83 -8.60
N SER A 35 -0.95 7.71 -9.44
CA SER A 35 -2.25 7.19 -9.04
C SER A 35 -2.17 5.73 -8.57
N ILE A 36 -1.41 4.87 -9.27
CA ILE A 36 -1.24 3.46 -8.87
C ILE A 36 -0.60 3.35 -7.50
N ILE A 37 0.44 4.14 -7.23
CA ILE A 37 1.13 4.15 -5.93
C ILE A 37 0.19 4.67 -4.83
N ALA A 38 -0.51 5.79 -5.09
CA ALA A 38 -1.44 6.38 -4.13
C ALA A 38 -2.57 5.41 -3.77
N ASP A 39 -3.19 4.77 -4.78
CA ASP A 39 -4.22 3.75 -4.58
C ASP A 39 -3.68 2.61 -3.71
N ALA A 40 -2.49 2.09 -4.02
CA ALA A 40 -1.91 0.95 -3.31
C ALA A 40 -1.67 1.26 -1.82
N VAL A 41 -1.22 2.48 -1.50
CA VAL A 41 -1.05 2.93 -0.11
C VAL A 41 -2.40 3.03 0.59
N ILE A 42 -3.42 3.62 -0.05
CA ILE A 42 -4.77 3.74 0.53
C ILE A 42 -5.36 2.36 0.81
N PHE A 43 -5.22 1.40 -0.11
CA PHE A 43 -5.69 0.04 0.12
C PHE A 43 -4.92 -0.67 1.23
N ALA A 44 -3.59 -0.51 1.28
CA ALA A 44 -2.76 -1.07 2.34
C ALA A 44 -3.15 -0.52 3.72
N GLU A 45 -3.45 0.77 3.83
CA GLU A 45 -3.96 1.38 5.07
C GLU A 45 -5.32 0.81 5.49
N ARG A 46 -6.25 0.62 4.55
CA ARG A 46 -7.56 0.00 4.82
C ARG A 46 -7.43 -1.44 5.30
N ILE A 47 -6.50 -2.21 4.71
CA ILE A 47 -6.21 -3.58 5.15
C ILE A 47 -5.66 -3.55 6.59
N MET A 48 -4.70 -2.66 6.87
CA MET A 48 -4.14 -2.51 8.22
C MET A 48 -5.23 -2.17 9.24
N GLN A 49 -6.12 -1.22 8.93
CA GLN A 49 -7.24 -0.87 9.79
C GLN A 49 -8.17 -2.05 10.05
N ARG A 50 -8.43 -2.89 9.04
CA ARG A 50 -9.25 -4.10 9.18
C ARG A 50 -8.59 -5.15 10.07
N ILE A 51 -7.26 -5.29 10.02
CA ILE A 51 -6.46 -6.16 10.89
C ILE A 51 -6.50 -5.63 12.33
N ASP A 52 -6.21 -4.34 12.52
CA ASP A 52 -6.25 -3.68 13.84
C ASP A 52 -7.62 -3.84 14.51
N ALA A 53 -8.71 -3.81 13.74
CA ALA A 53 -10.07 -3.98 14.24
C ALA A 53 -10.40 -5.42 14.67
N GLU A 54 -9.82 -6.43 14.00
CA GLU A 54 -10.06 -7.85 14.30
C GLU A 54 -9.16 -8.35 15.43
N TRP A 55 -7.92 -7.85 15.49
CA TRP A 55 -6.92 -8.21 16.50
C TRP A 55 -6.41 -6.94 17.20
N PRO A 56 -7.24 -6.30 18.05
CA PRO A 56 -6.80 -5.15 18.80
C PRO A 56 -5.64 -5.55 19.71
N SER A 57 -4.54 -4.79 19.66
CA SER A 57 -3.42 -4.99 20.59
C SER A 57 -3.96 -4.95 22.02
N PRO A 58 -3.58 -5.90 22.90
CA PRO A 58 -3.76 -5.71 24.32
C PRO A 58 -3.09 -4.39 24.69
N ARG A 59 -3.85 -3.48 25.31
CA ARG A 59 -3.28 -2.25 25.89
C ARG A 59 -2.40 -2.60 27.07
#